data_AF-A0A9Q7K6N6-F1
#
_entry.id   AF-A0A9Q7K6N6-F1
#
_cell.length_a   1.000
_cell.length_b   1.000
_cell.length_c   1.000
_cell.angle_alpha   90.00
_cell.angle_beta   90.00
_cell.angle_gamma   90.00
#
_symmetry.space_group_name_H-M   'P 1'
#
loop_
_entity.id
_entity.type
_entity.pdbx_description
1 polymer ?
#
loop_
_entity_poly.entity_id
_entity_poly.type
_entity_poly.pdbx_seq_one_letter_code
_entity_poly.pdbx_strand_id
1 'polypeptide(L)'
;MTCIPIYPPRGLEILREHIRLARARHGVQDMATPLTYTWFYERVRNGGVWDYKQQKRAYADFGNFHYGAVGYAACIPAKILHIAAGAAQWKVGTSEPKWGNFTGGPPFGDDPIDQFWIKQGIDYVKQHHY
;
A
#
# COMPACT_ATOMS: atom_id res chain seq x y z
N MET A 1 -9.88 -10.39 -13.81
CA MET A 1 -10.03 -11.19 -12.56
C MET A 1 -9.16 -10.56 -11.49
N THR A 2 -9.74 -10.19 -10.34
CA THR A 2 -8.99 -9.70 -9.19
C THR A 2 -8.31 -10.89 -8.48
N CYS A 3 -6.98 -10.95 -8.53
CA CYS A 3 -6.23 -11.88 -7.68
C CYS A 3 -6.36 -11.47 -6.21
N ILE A 4 -6.53 -12.46 -5.32
CA ILE A 4 -6.71 -12.25 -3.88
C ILE A 4 -5.50 -12.84 -3.15
N PRO A 5 -4.81 -12.08 -2.28
CA PRO A 5 -3.67 -12.60 -1.53
C PRO A 5 -4.12 -13.50 -0.37
N ILE A 6 -3.16 -14.22 0.23
CA ILE A 6 -3.42 -14.96 1.46
C ILE A 6 -3.70 -13.96 2.59
N TYR A 7 -4.92 -14.00 3.12
CA TYR A 7 -5.35 -13.12 4.21
C TYR A 7 -4.89 -13.62 5.58
N PRO A 8 -4.60 -12.69 6.53
CA PRO A 8 -4.63 -13.03 7.95
C PRO A 8 -6.07 -13.40 8.38
N PRO A 9 -6.25 -14.00 9.56
CA PRO A 9 -7.58 -14.21 10.14
C PRO A 9 -8.39 -12.91 10.11
N ARG A 10 -9.61 -12.96 9.59
CA ARG A 10 -10.50 -11.80 9.40
C ARG A 10 -9.95 -10.70 8.47
N GLY A 11 -8.98 -11.01 7.60
CA GLY A 11 -8.30 -10.02 6.75
C GLY A 11 -9.22 -9.19 5.85
N LEU A 12 -10.31 -9.77 5.33
CA LEU A 12 -11.30 -9.02 4.53
C LEU A 12 -12.09 -8.01 5.38
N GLU A 13 -12.42 -8.34 6.62
CA GLU A 13 -13.10 -7.43 7.55
C GLU A 13 -12.17 -6.28 7.93
N ILE A 14 -10.93 -6.61 8.30
CA ILE A 14 -9.88 -5.64 8.64
C ILE A 14 -9.65 -4.67 7.47
N LEU A 15 -9.54 -5.20 6.25
CA LEU A 15 -9.38 -4.40 5.05
C LEU A 15 -10.53 -3.41 4.88
N ARG A 16 -11.79 -3.87 4.96
CA ARG A 16 -12.98 -3.03 4.81
C ARG A 16 -13.05 -1.96 5.90
N GLU A 17 -12.72 -2.32 7.14
CA GLU A 17 -12.67 -1.38 8.25
C GLU A 17 -11.62 -0.30 8.02
N HIS A 18 -10.39 -0.68 7.65
CA HIS A 18 -9.32 0.28 7.39
C HIS A 18 -9.59 1.18 6.18
N ILE A 19 -10.24 0.66 5.12
CA ILE A 19 -10.72 1.47 3.99
C ILE A 19 -11.72 2.53 4.47
N ARG A 20 -12.72 2.15 5.29
CA ARG A 20 -13.68 3.11 5.86
C ARG A 20 -12.97 4.16 6.71
N LEU A 21 -12.02 3.73 7.53
CA LEU A 21 -11.21 4.60 8.40
C LEU A 21 -10.38 5.60 7.58
N ALA A 22 -9.82 5.16 6.45
CA ALA A 22 -9.09 6.00 5.52
C ALA A 22 -9.98 7.06 4.84
N ARG A 23 -11.16 6.67 4.34
CA ARG A 23 -12.11 7.61 3.70
C ARG A 23 -12.63 8.69 4.66
N ALA A 24 -12.83 8.32 5.92
CA ALA A 24 -13.28 9.24 6.96
C ALA A 24 -12.29 10.39 7.25
N ARG A 25 -11.05 10.32 6.72
CA ARG A 25 -10.08 11.42 6.80
C ARG A 25 -10.36 12.54 5.78
N HIS A 26 -11.46 12.45 5.02
CA HIS A 26 -12.05 13.47 4.13
C HIS A 26 -11.02 14.35 3.41
N GLY A 27 -10.63 13.94 2.20
CA GLY A 27 -9.85 14.74 1.25
C GLY A 27 -10.53 14.78 -0.12
N VAL A 28 -10.12 15.72 -0.96
CA VAL A 28 -10.39 15.59 -2.41
C VAL A 28 -9.50 14.46 -2.92
N GLN A 29 -10.03 13.59 -3.78
CA GLN A 29 -9.25 12.49 -4.36
C GLN A 29 -7.96 13.05 -4.99
N ASP A 30 -6.85 12.33 -4.77
CA ASP A 30 -5.50 12.75 -5.17
C ASP A 30 -4.97 14.04 -4.49
N MET A 31 -5.64 14.51 -3.43
CA MET A 31 -5.24 15.64 -2.59
C MET A 31 -5.22 15.29 -1.11
N ALA A 32 -4.60 14.16 -0.75
CA ALA A 32 -4.34 13.83 0.66
C ALA A 32 -3.63 14.99 1.38
N THR A 33 -4.14 15.36 2.54
CA THR A 33 -3.54 16.42 3.38
C THR A 33 -2.22 15.94 3.99
N PRO A 34 -1.32 16.85 4.39
CA PRO A 34 -0.08 16.49 5.09
C PRO A 34 -0.31 15.59 6.31
N LEU A 35 -1.37 15.86 7.09
CA LEU A 35 -1.75 15.04 8.25
C LEU A 35 -2.17 13.61 7.85
N THR A 36 -2.74 13.42 6.65
CA THR A 36 -3.07 12.09 6.14
C THR A 36 -1.83 11.31 5.73
N TYR A 37 -0.83 11.96 5.12
CA TYR A 37 0.45 11.31 4.84
C TYR A 37 1.16 10.86 6.12
N THR A 38 1.25 11.72 7.14
CA THR A 38 1.87 11.38 8.42
C THR A 38 1.16 10.20 9.08
N TRP A 39 -0.16 10.27 9.20
CA TRP A 39 -0.96 9.19 9.76
C TRP A 39 -0.76 7.87 9.00
N PHE A 40 -0.80 7.91 7.66
CA PHE A 40 -0.67 6.71 6.86
C PHE A 40 0.72 6.08 7.03
N TYR A 41 1.77 6.90 6.97
CA TYR A 41 3.16 6.47 7.17
C TYR A 41 3.36 5.81 8.55
N GLU A 42 2.84 6.39 9.62
CA GLU A 42 2.94 5.83 10.98
C GLU A 42 2.33 4.43 11.09
N ARG A 43 1.28 4.15 10.31
CA ARG A 43 0.60 2.84 10.32
C ARG A 43 1.36 1.78 9.52
N VAL A 44 1.91 2.13 8.37
CA VAL A 44 2.48 1.19 7.38
C VAL A 44 3.99 1.02 7.46
N ARG A 45 4.71 1.89 8.18
CA ARG A 45 6.17 1.78 8.36
C ARG A 45 6.56 0.45 8.99
N ASN A 46 7.83 0.07 8.86
CA ASN A 46 8.41 -1.08 9.57
C ASN A 46 8.10 -1.01 11.08
N GLY A 47 7.50 -2.09 11.62
CA GLY A 47 7.03 -2.18 13.01
C GLY A 47 5.78 -1.34 13.33
N GLY A 48 5.13 -0.79 12.31
CA GLY A 48 3.83 -0.15 12.41
C GLY A 48 2.71 -1.17 12.60
N VAL A 49 1.54 -0.70 13.00
CA VAL A 49 0.40 -1.59 13.30
C VAL A 49 -0.15 -2.33 12.07
N TRP A 50 0.18 -1.87 10.86
CA TRP A 50 -0.20 -2.51 9.59
C TRP A 50 0.98 -3.21 8.90
N ASP A 51 2.07 -3.46 9.62
CA ASP A 51 3.18 -4.29 9.14
C ASP A 51 2.81 -5.79 9.26
N TYR A 52 2.03 -6.28 8.31
CA TYR A 52 1.56 -7.67 8.31
C TYR A 52 2.69 -8.68 8.07
N LYS A 53 3.79 -8.26 7.42
CA LYS A 53 4.95 -9.11 7.17
C LYS A 53 5.64 -9.51 8.47
N GLN A 54 5.64 -8.64 9.48
CA GLN A 54 6.12 -8.98 10.83
C GLN A 54 5.24 -9.98 11.56
N GLN A 55 3.93 -10.02 11.28
CA GLN A 55 3.05 -11.02 11.89
C GLN A 55 3.34 -12.41 11.32
N LYS A 56 3.33 -12.55 9.99
CA LYS A 56 3.78 -13.74 9.26
C LYS A 56 4.27 -13.33 7.87
N ARG A 57 5.39 -13.90 7.43
CA ARG A 57 5.95 -13.66 6.09
C ARG A 57 4.96 -13.98 4.96
N ALA A 58 4.06 -14.95 5.16
CA ALA A 58 3.02 -15.31 4.22
C ALA A 58 1.98 -14.21 3.95
N TYR A 59 1.92 -13.15 4.78
CA TYR A 59 1.00 -12.03 4.62
C TYR A 59 1.64 -10.81 3.94
N ALA A 60 2.85 -10.94 3.38
CA ALA A 60 3.52 -9.83 2.68
C ALA A 60 2.66 -9.31 1.51
N ASP A 61 2.15 -10.20 0.66
CA ASP A 61 1.27 -9.87 -0.46
C ASP A 61 -0.01 -9.16 0.01
N PHE A 62 -0.59 -9.62 1.11
CA PHE A 62 -1.73 -8.93 1.72
C PHE A 62 -1.35 -7.54 2.24
N GLY A 63 -0.17 -7.38 2.84
CA GLY A 63 0.32 -6.08 3.28
C GLY A 63 0.45 -5.09 2.13
N ASN A 64 1.01 -5.51 0.99
CA ASN A 64 1.14 -4.66 -0.21
C ASN A 64 -0.23 -4.34 -0.84
N PHE A 65 -1.13 -5.32 -0.91
CA PHE A 65 -2.50 -5.10 -1.33
C PHE A 65 -3.25 -4.13 -0.40
N HIS A 66 -3.12 -4.32 0.91
CA HIS A 66 -3.72 -3.48 1.95
C HIS A 66 -3.19 -2.05 1.88
N TYR A 67 -1.88 -1.88 1.71
CA TYR A 67 -1.21 -0.59 1.52
C TYR A 67 -1.81 0.17 0.32
N GLY A 68 -1.91 -0.48 -0.84
CA GLY A 68 -2.47 0.12 -2.04
C GLY A 68 -3.94 0.52 -1.87
N ALA A 69 -4.76 -0.37 -1.31
CA ALA A 69 -6.18 -0.12 -1.10
C ALA A 69 -6.42 1.02 -0.09
N VAL A 70 -5.85 0.92 1.10
CA VAL A 70 -6.09 1.89 2.18
C VAL A 70 -5.45 3.24 1.88
N GLY A 71 -4.26 3.26 1.27
CA GLY A 71 -3.61 4.50 0.85
C GLY A 71 -4.43 5.25 -0.20
N TYR A 72 -4.95 4.55 -1.21
CA TYR A 72 -5.76 5.18 -2.24
C TYR A 72 -7.12 5.67 -1.70
N ALA A 73 -7.75 4.89 -0.81
CA ALA A 73 -8.95 5.29 -0.10
C ALA A 73 -8.73 6.53 0.80
N ALA A 74 -7.49 6.77 1.24
CA ALA A 74 -7.09 7.97 1.97
C ALA A 74 -6.81 9.17 1.04
N CYS A 75 -7.18 9.08 -0.24
CA CYS A 75 -6.93 10.10 -1.27
C CYS A 75 -5.44 10.33 -1.59
N ILE A 76 -4.55 9.38 -1.25
CA ILE A 76 -3.15 9.46 -1.66
C ILE A 76 -3.07 9.04 -3.14
N PRO A 77 -2.41 9.82 -4.02
CA PRO A 77 -2.29 9.47 -5.42
C PRO A 77 -1.60 8.12 -5.61
N ALA A 78 -2.14 7.28 -6.51
CA ALA A 78 -1.60 5.95 -6.81
C ALA A 78 -0.09 5.96 -7.11
N LYS A 79 0.37 6.96 -7.89
CA LYS A 79 1.80 7.12 -8.21
C LYS A 79 2.66 7.34 -6.95
N ILE A 80 2.16 8.09 -5.98
CA ILE A 80 2.88 8.35 -4.72
C ILE A 80 2.99 7.07 -3.90
N LEU A 81 1.94 6.24 -3.86
CA LEU A 81 1.99 4.93 -3.20
C LEU A 81 3.08 4.03 -3.81
N HIS A 82 3.13 3.93 -5.14
CA HIS A 82 4.15 3.13 -5.82
C HIS A 82 5.58 3.64 -5.60
N ILE A 83 5.79 4.96 -5.66
CA ILE A 83 7.11 5.57 -5.40
C ILE A 83 7.53 5.36 -3.94
N ALA A 84 6.61 5.54 -2.99
CA ALA A 84 6.91 5.41 -1.56
C ALA A 84 7.26 3.96 -1.18
N ALA A 85 6.61 2.96 -1.78
CA ALA A 85 6.97 1.56 -1.61
C ALA A 85 8.39 1.27 -2.10
N GLY A 86 8.74 1.73 -3.31
CA GLY A 86 10.10 1.59 -3.85
C GLY A 86 11.16 2.33 -3.03
N ALA A 87 10.85 3.52 -2.54
CA ALA A 87 11.74 4.25 -1.63
C ALA A 87 11.95 3.51 -0.30
N ALA A 88 10.92 2.85 0.22
CA ALA A 88 11.03 2.03 1.43
C ALA A 88 11.91 0.80 1.20
N GLN A 89 11.72 0.08 0.10
CA GLN A 89 12.53 -1.08 -0.31
C GLN A 89 14.01 -0.70 -0.50
N TRP A 90 14.25 0.46 -1.13
CA TRP A 90 15.58 1.00 -1.31
C TRP A 90 16.25 1.34 0.03
N LYS A 91 15.51 1.98 0.95
CA LYS A 91 16.00 2.34 2.29
C LYS A 91 16.42 1.12 3.12
N VAL A 92 15.72 -0.01 2.99
CA VAL A 92 16.08 -1.24 3.72
C VAL A 92 17.14 -2.09 3.00
N GLY A 93 17.60 -1.66 1.83
CA GLY A 93 18.70 -2.30 1.10
C GLY A 93 18.32 -3.62 0.40
N THR A 94 17.04 -3.88 0.17
CA THR A 94 16.57 -5.10 -0.52
C THR A 94 16.13 -4.85 -1.96
N SER A 95 16.33 -3.63 -2.47
CA SER A 95 16.11 -3.27 -3.87
C SER A 95 17.20 -3.86 -4.77
N GLU A 96 16.80 -4.52 -5.86
CA GLU A 96 17.73 -4.97 -6.90
C GLU A 96 17.98 -3.86 -7.94
N PRO A 97 19.21 -3.68 -8.45
CA PRO A 97 19.51 -2.66 -9.46
C PRO A 97 18.64 -2.74 -10.72
N LYS A 98 18.20 -3.94 -11.10
CA LYS A 98 17.33 -4.19 -12.27
C LYS A 98 15.93 -3.58 -12.13
N TRP A 99 15.51 -3.26 -10.91
CA TRP A 99 14.23 -2.62 -10.60
C TRP A 99 14.30 -1.09 -10.69
N GLY A 100 15.49 -0.53 -10.97
CA GLY A 100 15.71 0.90 -11.07
C GLY A 100 15.77 1.57 -9.69
N ASN A 101 15.30 2.82 -9.63
CA ASN A 101 15.29 3.62 -8.41
C ASN A 101 13.93 4.33 -8.25
N PHE A 102 13.69 4.87 -7.06
CA PHE A 102 12.42 5.54 -6.73
C PHE A 102 12.21 6.87 -7.48
N THR A 103 13.23 7.43 -8.13
CA THR A 103 13.14 8.64 -8.97
C THR A 103 12.91 8.35 -10.45
N GLY A 104 13.00 7.08 -10.86
CA GLY A 104 12.85 6.62 -12.23
C GLY A 104 11.41 6.25 -12.60
N GLY A 105 11.27 5.27 -13.49
CA GLY A 105 9.97 4.69 -13.85
C GLY A 105 9.60 3.47 -12.98
N PRO A 106 8.37 2.94 -13.12
CA PRO A 106 7.98 1.66 -12.51
C PRO A 106 9.02 0.56 -12.83
N PRO A 107 9.39 -0.30 -11.85
CA PRO A 107 8.77 -0.49 -10.53
C PRO A 107 9.29 0.46 -9.43
N PHE A 108 9.95 1.57 -9.78
CA PHE A 108 10.46 2.57 -8.84
C PHE A 108 11.47 2.00 -7.82
N GLY A 109 12.23 0.97 -8.20
CA GLY A 109 13.16 0.29 -7.31
C GLY A 109 12.51 -0.72 -6.34
N ASP A 110 11.22 -0.98 -6.47
CA ASP A 110 10.51 -1.96 -5.66
C ASP A 110 10.47 -3.36 -6.32
N ASP A 111 10.12 -4.39 -5.55
CA ASP A 111 9.86 -5.72 -6.11
C ASP A 111 8.64 -5.64 -7.05
N PRO A 112 8.73 -6.14 -8.31
CA PRO A 112 7.60 -6.16 -9.24
C PRO A 112 6.35 -6.88 -8.69
N ILE A 113 6.50 -7.87 -7.83
CA ILE A 113 5.39 -8.58 -7.18
C ILE A 113 4.71 -7.66 -6.15
N ASP A 114 5.49 -6.91 -5.38
CA ASP A 114 4.97 -5.95 -4.40
C ASP A 114 4.19 -4.83 -5.12
N GLN A 115 4.74 -4.29 -6.21
CA GLN A 115 4.08 -3.30 -7.07
C GLN A 115 2.79 -3.84 -7.70
N PHE A 116 2.79 -5.10 -8.12
CA PHE A 116 1.59 -5.77 -8.62
C PHE A 116 0.50 -5.78 -7.55
N TRP A 117 0.80 -6.21 -6.33
CA TRP A 117 -0.19 -6.26 -5.24
C TRP A 117 -0.69 -4.87 -4.82
N ILE A 118 0.19 -3.86 -4.76
CA ILE A 118 -0.22 -2.47 -4.52
C ILE A 118 -1.23 -2.01 -5.57
N LYS A 119 -0.96 -2.29 -6.85
CA LYS A 119 -1.87 -1.96 -7.95
C LYS A 119 -3.21 -2.68 -7.80
N GLN A 120 -3.20 -3.98 -7.44
CA GLN A 120 -4.42 -4.75 -7.23
C GLN A 120 -5.28 -4.16 -6.09
N GLY A 121 -4.66 -3.66 -5.02
CA GLY A 121 -5.35 -2.98 -3.92
C GLY A 121 -6.00 -1.67 -4.35
N ILE A 122 -5.30 -0.86 -5.15
CA ILE A 122 -5.84 0.38 -5.73
C ILE A 122 -7.03 0.07 -6.63
N ASP A 123 -6.88 -0.90 -7.52
CA ASP A 123 -7.92 -1.30 -8.46
C ASP A 123 -9.16 -1.87 -7.74
N TYR A 124 -8.96 -2.58 -6.63
CA TYR A 124 -10.06 -3.03 -5.76
C TYR A 124 -10.90 -1.85 -5.23
N VAL A 125 -10.27 -0.78 -4.74
CA VAL A 125 -11.01 0.39 -4.26
C VAL A 125 -11.77 1.08 -5.39
N LYS A 126 -11.15 1.23 -6.57
CA LYS A 126 -11.80 1.82 -7.76
C LYS A 126 -13.02 1.03 -8.21
N GLN A 127 -12.93 -0.31 -8.25
CA GLN A 127 -14.00 -1.18 -8.74
C GLN A 127 -15.19 -1.30 -7.78
N HIS A 128 -14.93 -1.27 -6.48
CA HIS A 128 -15.99 -1.45 -5.48
C HIS A 128 -16.64 -0.13 -5.03
N HIS A 129 -16.32 0.99 -5.70
CA HIS A 129 -16.83 2.34 -5.37
C HIS A 129 -16.70 2.69 -3.87
N TYR A 130 -15.64 2.17 -3.26
CA TYR A 130 -15.12 2.73 -2.01
C TYR A 130 -14.34 4.00 -2.33
#